data_AF-A0A2S0U3W1-F1
#
_entry.id   AF-A0A2S0U3W1-F1
#
_cell.length_a   1.000
_cell.length_b   1.000
_cell.length_c   1.000
_cell.angle_alpha   90.00
_cell.angle_beta   90.00
_cell.angle_gamma   90.00
#
_symmetry.space_group_name_H-M   'P 1'
#
loop_
_entity.id
_entity.type
_entity.pdbx_description
1 polymer ?
#
loop_
_entity_poly.entity_id
_entity_poly.type
_entity_poly.pdbx_seq_one_letter_code
_entity_poly.pdbx_strand_id
1 'polypeptide(L)'
;MFLTFIFSESLDFSLITNSVVPLSISLRYRKSETQRFTNGPHINPHGLNNLVRIYDNPNYHRNLIGSDNTKHSVIYPWLNLINGKIYVGSAWNGSIRLLSYWTPSILRIKISYVSDY
;
A
#
# COMPACT_ATOMS: atom_id res chain seq x y z
N MET A 1 0.89 -53.67 5.44
CA MET A 1 0.21 -53.12 4.24
C MET A 1 -1.25 -52.73 4.49
N PHE A 2 -1.99 -53.41 5.39
CA PHE A 2 -3.38 -53.03 5.73
C PHE A 2 -3.50 -51.75 6.60
N LEU A 3 -2.53 -51.48 7.49
CA LEU A 3 -2.60 -50.34 8.41
C LEU A 3 -2.40 -48.97 7.73
N THR A 4 -1.64 -48.93 6.62
CA THR A 4 -1.37 -47.71 5.85
C THR A 4 -2.56 -47.27 5.01
N PHE A 5 -3.43 -48.21 4.61
CA PHE A 5 -4.61 -47.94 3.79
C PHE A 5 -5.74 -47.27 4.60
N ILE A 6 -5.88 -47.63 5.88
CA ILE A 6 -6.88 -47.02 6.78
C ILE A 6 -6.50 -45.58 7.14
N PHE A 7 -5.20 -45.29 7.25
CA PHE A 7 -4.72 -43.94 7.57
C PHE A 7 -4.92 -42.95 6.41
N SER A 8 -4.70 -43.38 5.16
CA SER A 8 -4.89 -42.52 3.99
C SER A 8 -6.35 -42.10 3.81
N GLU A 9 -7.32 -43.03 3.95
CA GLU A 9 -8.73 -42.68 3.80
C GLU A 9 -9.22 -41.72 4.91
N SER A 10 -8.66 -41.82 6.12
CA SER A 10 -9.01 -40.91 7.23
C SER A 10 -8.52 -39.47 7.02
N LEU A 11 -7.36 -39.30 6.37
CA LEU A 11 -6.77 -38.00 6.04
C LEU A 11 -7.54 -37.32 4.91
N ASP A 12 -7.93 -38.07 3.90
CA ASP A 12 -8.72 -37.55 2.78
C ASP A 12 -10.13 -37.12 3.23
N PHE A 13 -10.78 -37.90 4.10
CA PHE A 13 -12.07 -37.52 4.67
C PHE A 13 -11.95 -36.29 5.60
N SER A 14 -10.86 -36.17 6.35
CA SER A 14 -10.55 -34.96 7.14
C SER A 14 -10.38 -33.72 6.26
N LEU A 15 -9.67 -33.83 5.13
CA LEU A 15 -9.47 -32.72 4.20
C LEU A 15 -10.79 -32.30 3.51
N ILE A 16 -11.63 -33.27 3.17
CA ILE A 16 -12.95 -33.02 2.57
C ILE A 16 -13.88 -32.36 3.60
N THR A 17 -13.96 -32.86 4.83
CA THR A 17 -14.80 -32.23 5.87
C THR A 17 -14.34 -30.81 6.24
N ASN A 18 -13.03 -30.53 6.25
CA ASN A 18 -12.50 -29.17 6.51
C ASN A 18 -12.73 -28.18 5.35
N SER A 19 -12.84 -28.67 4.10
CA SER A 19 -13.08 -27.84 2.91
C SER A 19 -14.57 -27.64 2.61
N VAL A 20 -15.45 -28.47 3.17
CA VAL A 20 -16.89 -28.49 2.89
C VAL A 20 -17.74 -27.88 4.01
N VAL A 21 -17.15 -27.35 5.09
CA VAL A 21 -17.93 -26.47 5.97
C VAL A 21 -18.10 -25.11 5.28
N PRO A 22 -19.29 -24.72 4.80
CA PRO A 22 -19.48 -23.36 4.36
C PRO A 22 -19.31 -22.49 5.61
N LEU A 23 -18.23 -21.71 5.63
CA LEU A 23 -17.98 -20.72 6.66
C LEU A 23 -18.95 -19.55 6.43
N SER A 24 -20.26 -19.79 6.52
CA SER A 24 -21.28 -18.75 6.63
C SER A 24 -21.24 -18.20 8.05
N ILE A 25 -20.07 -17.73 8.48
CA ILE A 25 -19.96 -16.89 9.66
C ILE A 25 -20.58 -15.58 9.25
N SER A 26 -21.79 -15.33 9.76
CA SER A 26 -22.40 -14.01 9.71
C SER A 26 -21.36 -12.97 10.14
N LEU A 27 -21.15 -11.93 9.31
CA LEU A 27 -20.27 -10.80 9.65
C LEU A 27 -20.56 -10.20 11.04
N ARG A 28 -21.77 -10.45 11.57
CA ARG A 28 -22.25 -10.03 12.88
C ARG A 28 -21.53 -10.70 14.06
N TYR A 29 -20.97 -11.90 13.89
CA TYR A 29 -20.28 -12.65 14.94
C TYR A 29 -18.76 -12.63 14.84
N ARG A 30 -18.21 -11.94 13.83
CA ARG A 30 -16.79 -11.61 13.83
C ARG A 30 -16.58 -10.57 14.92
N LYS A 31 -16.27 -11.02 16.13
CA LYS A 31 -15.64 -10.17 17.14
C LYS A 31 -14.27 -9.84 16.58
N SER A 32 -14.20 -8.80 15.74
CA SER A 32 -12.92 -8.24 15.36
C SER A 32 -12.32 -7.80 16.68
N GLU A 33 -11.27 -8.47 17.13
CA GLU A 33 -10.29 -7.75 17.93
C GLU A 33 -9.88 -6.58 17.06
N THR A 34 -10.51 -5.43 17.29
CA THR A 34 -9.95 -4.16 16.91
C THR A 34 -8.68 -4.07 17.74
N GLN A 35 -7.60 -4.66 17.22
CA GLN A 35 -6.27 -4.23 17.55
C GLN A 35 -6.37 -2.71 17.48
N ARG A 36 -6.19 -2.06 18.62
CA ARG A 36 -6.27 -0.61 18.76
C ARG A 36 -5.06 -0.05 18.03
N PHE A 37 -5.14 -0.10 16.72
CA PHE A 37 -4.33 0.66 15.81
C PHE A 37 -4.65 2.11 16.13
N THR A 38 -3.77 2.73 16.94
CA THR A 38 -3.82 4.15 17.25
C THR A 38 -4.02 4.89 15.94
N ASN A 39 -5.16 5.59 15.79
CA ASN A 39 -5.59 6.29 14.58
C ASN A 39 -4.53 7.28 14.05
N GLY A 40 -3.54 6.76 13.35
CA GLY A 40 -2.42 7.46 12.78
C GLY A 40 -1.76 6.55 11.74
N PRO A 41 -0.95 7.09 10.81
CA PRO A 41 -0.25 6.26 9.84
C PRO A 41 0.68 5.34 10.62
N HIS A 42 0.30 4.07 10.77
CA HIS A 42 1.20 3.05 11.24
C HIS A 42 2.34 2.99 10.23
N ILE A 43 3.49 3.56 10.59
CA ILE A 43 4.73 3.37 9.86
C ILE A 43 5.00 1.88 10.00
N ASN A 44 4.57 1.08 9.03
CA ASN A 44 4.98 -0.30 8.94
C ASN A 44 6.41 -0.27 8.35
N PRO A 45 7.46 -0.44 9.16
CA PRO A 45 8.83 -0.34 8.67
C PRO A 45 9.12 -1.42 7.61
N HIS A 46 8.40 -2.55 7.62
CA HIS A 46 8.57 -3.60 6.61
C HIS A 46 8.21 -3.14 5.18
N GLY A 47 7.29 -2.18 5.02
CA GLY A 47 6.92 -1.65 3.71
C GLY A 47 7.99 -0.77 3.06
N LEU A 48 8.89 -0.19 3.87
CA LEU A 48 10.02 0.61 3.40
C LEU A 48 11.26 -0.25 3.11
N ASN A 49 11.32 -1.49 3.60
CA ASN A 49 12.49 -2.35 3.42
C ASN A 49 12.59 -2.93 2.00
N ASN A 50 11.50 -2.93 1.24
CA ASN A 50 11.44 -3.48 -0.12
C ASN A 50 11.11 -2.40 -1.16
N LEU A 51 11.67 -1.19 -0.99
CA LEU A 51 11.52 -0.14 -2.00
C LEU A 51 12.34 -0.48 -3.25
N VAL A 52 11.67 -0.54 -4.40
CA VAL A 52 12.33 -0.80 -5.68
C VAL A 52 13.26 0.35 -6.07
N ARG A 53 12.88 1.59 -5.74
CA ARG A 53 13.67 2.80 -6.03
C ARG A 53 13.52 3.81 -4.91
N ILE A 54 14.61 4.50 -4.61
CA ILE A 54 14.67 5.61 -3.65
C ILE A 54 15.34 6.79 -4.35
N TYR A 55 14.72 7.97 -4.23
CA TYR A 55 15.29 9.22 -4.70
C TYR A 55 15.55 10.09 -3.48
N ASP A 56 16.83 10.26 -3.13
CA ASP A 56 17.32 11.07 -2.01
C ASP A 56 17.06 12.57 -2.22
N ASN A 57 17.23 13.05 -3.46
CA ASN A 57 16.92 14.41 -3.86
C ASN A 57 15.91 14.42 -5.02
N PRO A 58 14.60 14.46 -4.72
CA PRO A 58 13.58 14.39 -5.76
C PRO A 58 13.60 15.61 -6.70
N ASN A 59 14.06 16.77 -6.23
CA ASN A 59 14.17 17.98 -7.07
C ASN A 59 15.26 17.83 -8.13
N TYR A 60 16.43 17.31 -7.74
CA TYR A 60 17.53 17.03 -8.67
C TYR A 60 17.17 15.88 -9.62
N HIS A 61 16.53 14.82 -9.11
CA HIS A 61 16.15 13.64 -9.88
C HIS A 61 14.82 13.75 -10.62
N ARG A 62 14.22 14.95 -10.74
CA ARG A 62 12.87 15.11 -11.30
C ARG A 62 12.69 14.43 -12.67
N ASN A 63 13.63 14.63 -13.59
CA ASN A 63 13.53 14.06 -14.93
C ASN A 63 13.68 12.53 -14.91
N LEU A 64 14.58 12.00 -14.07
CA LEU A 64 14.78 10.58 -13.87
C LEU A 64 13.54 9.91 -13.26
N ILE A 65 12.91 10.54 -12.26
CA ILE A 65 11.64 10.08 -11.68
C ILE A 65 10.56 10.00 -12.76
N GLY A 66 10.52 10.98 -13.68
CA GLY A 66 9.62 10.97 -14.82
C GLY A 66 9.88 9.79 -15.76
N SER A 67 11.12 9.60 -16.22
CA SER A 67 11.47 8.52 -17.14
C SER A 67 11.21 7.14 -16.55
N ASP A 68 11.62 6.92 -15.30
CA ASP A 68 11.60 5.61 -14.64
C ASP A 68 10.17 5.09 -14.36
N ASN A 69 9.19 5.99 -14.34
CA ASN A 69 7.81 5.68 -13.98
C ASN A 69 6.82 5.96 -15.14
N THR A 70 7.33 6.19 -16.35
CA THR A 70 6.48 6.44 -17.52
C THR A 70 5.72 5.17 -17.90
N LYS A 71 4.39 5.30 -18.05
CA LYS A 71 3.47 4.18 -18.37
C LYS A 71 3.53 3.04 -17.35
N HIS A 72 3.87 3.33 -16.09
CA HIS A 72 3.87 2.33 -15.02
C HIS A 72 2.85 2.72 -13.96
N SER A 73 2.15 1.72 -13.42
CA SER A 73 1.39 1.90 -12.19
C SER A 73 2.34 1.85 -11.00
N VAL A 74 2.16 2.76 -10.05
CA VAL A 74 3.08 2.94 -8.93
C VAL A 74 2.30 3.06 -7.62
N ILE A 75 2.91 2.55 -6.55
CA ILE A 75 2.60 2.89 -5.17
C ILE A 75 3.84 3.61 -4.64
N TYR A 76 3.66 4.79 -4.05
CA TYR A 76 4.77 5.65 -3.67
C TYR A 76 4.59 6.22 -2.26
N PRO A 77 5.57 6.04 -1.36
CA PRO A 77 5.62 6.74 -0.09
C PRO A 77 6.40 8.07 -0.21
N TRP A 78 5.86 9.14 0.37
CA TRP A 78 6.58 10.38 0.64
C TRP A 78 6.90 10.47 2.13
N LEU A 79 8.18 10.52 2.47
CA LEU A 79 8.64 10.74 3.84
C LEU A 79 8.83 12.23 4.10
N ASN A 80 8.18 12.73 5.13
CA ASN A 80 8.46 14.06 5.66
C ASN A 80 9.74 14.00 6.51
N LEU A 81 10.79 14.69 6.07
CA LEU A 81 12.10 14.67 6.72
C LEU A 81 12.12 15.39 8.08
N ILE A 82 11.15 16.28 8.38
CA ILE A 82 11.10 17.05 9.63
C ILE A 82 10.46 16.24 10.75
N ASN A 83 9.36 15.55 10.46
CA ASN A 83 8.56 14.86 11.49
C ASN A 83 8.48 13.34 11.32
N GLY A 84 9.13 12.78 10.31
CA GLY A 84 9.18 11.34 10.05
C GLY A 84 7.86 10.70 9.60
N LYS A 85 6.81 11.50 9.38
CA LYS A 85 5.51 10.98 8.92
C LYS A 85 5.56 10.64 7.43
N ILE A 86 4.80 9.63 7.04
CA ILE A 86 4.76 9.14 5.66
C ILE A 86 3.35 9.34 5.08
N TYR A 87 3.30 9.88 3.88
CA TYR A 87 2.11 9.84 3.01
C TYR A 87 2.29 8.72 1.99
N VAL A 88 1.28 7.87 1.78
CA VAL A 88 1.31 6.83 0.75
C VAL A 88 0.24 7.12 -0.28
N GLY A 89 0.64 7.16 -1.55
CA GLY A 89 -0.27 7.31 -2.69
C GLY A 89 -0.08 6.21 -3.73
N SER A 90 -1.03 6.12 -4.65
CA SER A 90 -0.95 5.23 -5.80
C SER A 90 -1.43 5.93 -7.07
N ALA A 91 -0.98 5.47 -8.22
CA ALA A 91 -1.46 5.95 -9.52
C ALA A 91 -1.27 4.92 -10.63
N TRP A 92 -2.17 4.98 -11.62
CA TRP A 92 -2.08 4.17 -12.83
C TRP A 92 -0.93 4.61 -13.76
N ASN A 93 -0.69 5.93 -13.82
CA ASN A 93 0.42 6.53 -14.56
C ASN A 93 1.33 7.29 -13.58
N GLY A 94 2.43 6.63 -13.20
CA GLY A 94 3.35 7.11 -12.18
C GLY A 94 4.05 8.40 -12.58
N SER A 95 4.52 8.52 -13.83
CA SER A 95 5.21 9.74 -14.25
C SER A 95 4.31 10.98 -14.16
N ILE A 96 3.06 10.90 -14.63
CA ILE A 96 2.10 12.01 -14.52
C ILE A 96 1.85 12.35 -13.06
N ARG A 97 1.55 11.35 -12.22
CA ARG A 97 1.21 11.58 -10.82
C ARG A 97 2.40 12.16 -10.05
N LEU A 98 3.58 11.57 -10.16
CA LEU A 98 4.77 12.00 -9.44
C LEU A 98 5.23 13.39 -9.89
N LEU A 99 5.22 13.68 -11.19
CA LEU A 99 5.63 14.99 -11.69
C LEU A 99 4.66 16.13 -11.33
N SER A 100 3.38 15.81 -11.04
CA SER A 100 2.37 16.80 -10.65
C SER A 100 2.70 17.56 -9.36
N TYR A 101 3.54 17.01 -8.48
CA TYR A 101 3.95 17.69 -7.25
C TYR A 101 4.83 18.94 -7.51
N TRP A 102 5.46 19.03 -8.68
CA TRP A 102 6.18 20.23 -9.12
C TRP A 102 5.29 21.22 -9.87
N THR A 103 4.10 20.81 -10.29
CA THR A 103 3.15 21.71 -10.94
C THR A 103 2.37 22.46 -9.85
N PRO A 104 2.36 23.81 -9.86
CA PRO A 104 1.60 24.56 -8.88
C PRO A 104 0.11 24.21 -8.96
N SER A 105 -0.52 23.97 -7.81
CA SER A 105 -1.95 23.75 -7.77
C SER A 105 -2.69 25.05 -8.12
N ILE A 106 -3.88 24.92 -8.71
CA ILE A 106 -4.76 26.06 -9.05
C ILE A 106 -5.01 26.93 -7.81
N LEU A 107 -5.14 26.32 -6.63
CA LEU A 107 -5.31 27.03 -5.35
C LEU A 107 -4.09 27.89 -4.99
N ARG A 108 -2.89 27.41 -5.26
CA ARG A 108 -1.64 28.16 -5.00
C ARG A 108 -1.48 29.33 -5.96
N ILE A 109 -1.87 29.15 -7.22
CA ILE A 109 -1.81 30.20 -8.24
C ILE A 109 -2.66 31.41 -7.83
N LYS A 110 -3.88 31.19 -7.32
CA LYS A 110 -4.78 32.27 -6.90
C LYS A 110 -4.22 33.12 -5.74
N ILE A 111 -3.51 32.50 -4.79
CA ILE A 111 -2.94 33.21 -3.63
C ILE A 111 -1.80 34.15 -4.06
N SER A 112 -0.93 33.72 -4.98
CA SER A 112 0.14 34.58 -5.49
C SER A 112 -0.39 35.83 -6.20
N TYR A 113 -1.47 35.72 -6.98
CA TYR A 113 -2.09 36.89 -7.60
C TYR A 113 -2.77 37.86 -6.60
N VAL A 114 -3.06 37.41 -5.38
CA VAL A 114 -3.73 38.24 -4.36
C VAL A 114 -2.72 38.90 -3.41
N SER A 115 -1.51 38.35 -3.25
CA SER A 115 -0.46 38.95 -2.42
C SER A 115 0.31 40.09 -3.09
N ASP A 116 0.12 40.28 -4.40
CA ASP A 116 0.84 41.27 -5.20
C ASP A 116 0.05 42.60 -5.37
N TYR A 117 -0.98 42.83 -4.54
CA TYR A 117 -1.79 44.06 -4.49
C TYR A 117 -1.84 44.66 -3.09
#